data_AF-A0A2C5Z7K8-F1
#
_entry.id   AF-A0A2C5Z7K8-F1
#
_cell.length_a   1.000
_cell.length_b   1.000
_cell.length_c   1.000
_cell.angle_alpha   90.00
_cell.angle_beta   90.00
_cell.angle_gamma   90.00
#
_symmetry.space_group_name_H-M   'P 1'
#
loop_
_entity.id
_entity.type
_entity.pdbx_description
1 polymer ?
#
loop_
_entity_poly.entity_id
_entity_poly.type
_entity_poly.pdbx_seq_one_letter_code
_entity_poly.pdbx_strand_id
1 'polypeptide(L)'
;MTGTGTAARDKPHTEPEGEPAAATTRIQFRHPDGRVIRRFRLQDPVRRIYEWLKAAPLEGKEGVAFELKKMPQGQDLLGSLEGTIEETGLKQGTVMVEFVAEE
;
A
#
# COMPACT_ATOMS: atom_id res chain seq x y z
N MET A 1 -27.33 18.81 -16.02
CA MET A 1 -26.71 17.46 -16.08
C MET A 1 -25.41 17.55 -15.30
N THR A 2 -25.48 17.22 -14.02
CA THR A 2 -24.36 17.26 -13.08
C THR A 2 -23.39 16.13 -13.41
N GLY A 3 -22.17 16.50 -13.78
CA GLY A 3 -21.09 15.54 -14.03
C GLY A 3 -20.68 14.89 -12.71
N THR A 4 -21.06 13.62 -12.54
CA THR A 4 -20.51 12.76 -11.50
C THR A 4 -19.08 12.40 -11.89
N GLY A 5 -18.09 13.01 -11.23
CA GLY A 5 -16.69 12.62 -11.35
C GLY A 5 -16.48 11.25 -10.71
N THR A 6 -16.52 10.20 -11.52
CA THR A 6 -16.13 8.84 -11.14
C THR A 6 -14.69 8.62 -11.56
N ALA A 7 -13.75 8.47 -10.61
CA ALA A 7 -12.48 7.74 -10.80
C ALA A 7 -11.57 7.82 -9.56
N ALA A 8 -11.91 7.09 -8.49
CA ALA A 8 -10.91 6.68 -7.49
C ALA A 8 -10.80 5.14 -7.39
N ARG A 9 -11.41 4.41 -8.32
CA ARG A 9 -11.44 2.93 -8.37
C ARG A 9 -10.37 2.32 -9.30
N ASP A 10 -9.53 3.15 -9.93
CA ASP A 10 -8.77 2.76 -11.13
C ASP A 10 -7.30 2.42 -10.89
N LYS A 11 -6.88 2.16 -9.64
CA LYS A 11 -5.50 1.74 -9.33
C LYS A 11 -5.44 0.37 -8.65
N PRO A 12 -6.01 -0.70 -9.25
CA PRO A 12 -5.82 -2.05 -8.73
C PRO A 12 -4.33 -2.40 -8.78
N HIS A 13 -3.86 -3.08 -7.75
CA HIS A 13 -2.55 -3.72 -7.75
C HIS A 13 -2.68 -5.14 -8.31
N THR A 14 -2.00 -5.40 -9.42
CA THR A 14 -1.86 -6.73 -10.01
C THR A 14 -0.58 -7.38 -9.51
N GLU A 15 -0.66 -8.58 -8.95
CA GLU A 15 0.53 -9.30 -8.48
C GLU A 15 1.46 -9.67 -9.64
N PRO A 16 2.79 -9.61 -9.44
CA PRO A 16 3.77 -10.00 -10.45
C PRO A 16 3.92 -11.54 -10.52
N GLU A 17 2.92 -12.24 -11.04
CA GLU A 17 2.86 -13.72 -11.01
C GLU A 17 3.93 -14.42 -11.87
N GLY A 18 4.41 -13.79 -12.94
CA GLY A 18 5.44 -14.32 -13.83
C GLY A 18 6.88 -13.92 -13.51
N GLU A 19 7.09 -13.10 -12.49
CA GLU A 19 8.42 -12.61 -12.14
C GLU A 19 9.21 -13.61 -11.29
N PRO A 20 10.55 -13.68 -11.41
CA PRO A 20 11.38 -14.51 -10.55
C PRO A 20 11.16 -14.21 -9.06
N ALA A 21 11.23 -15.25 -8.22
CA ALA A 21 11.11 -15.08 -6.77
C ALA A 21 12.18 -14.15 -6.18
N ALA A 22 13.36 -14.09 -6.81
CA ALA A 22 14.44 -13.19 -6.41
C ALA A 22 14.12 -11.70 -6.66
N ALA A 23 13.23 -11.39 -7.61
CA ALA A 23 12.85 -10.03 -7.99
C ALA A 23 11.56 -9.54 -7.29
N THR A 24 10.92 -10.40 -6.50
CA THR A 24 9.64 -10.11 -5.84
C THR A 24 9.69 -10.33 -4.35
N THR A 25 8.70 -9.79 -3.64
CA THR A 25 8.54 -10.02 -2.21
C THR A 25 7.07 -10.03 -1.81
N ARG A 26 6.76 -10.73 -0.71
CA ARG A 26 5.43 -10.70 -0.09
C ARG A 26 5.47 -9.72 1.07
N ILE A 27 4.52 -8.78 1.09
CA ILE A 27 4.37 -7.81 2.17
C ILE A 27 3.05 -8.10 2.87
N GLN A 28 3.09 -8.14 4.20
CA GLN A 28 1.89 -8.25 5.02
C GLN A 28 1.40 -6.86 5.41
N PHE A 29 0.15 -6.55 5.10
CA PHE A 29 -0.52 -5.33 5.53
C PHE A 29 -1.46 -5.66 6.68
N ARG A 30 -1.38 -4.87 7.75
CA ARG A 30 -2.29 -4.95 8.90
C ARG A 30 -3.04 -3.64 9.02
N HIS A 31 -4.34 -3.72 9.26
CA HIS A 31 -5.24 -2.59 9.46
C HIS A 31 -6.32 -2.99 10.48
N PRO A 32 -7.10 -2.05 11.04
CA PRO A 32 -8.12 -2.36 12.04
C PRO A 32 -9.12 -3.45 11.60
N ASP A 33 -9.48 -3.45 10.31
CA ASP A 33 -10.46 -4.41 9.76
C ASP A 33 -9.85 -5.77 9.38
N GLY A 34 -8.54 -5.96 9.55
CA GLY A 34 -7.89 -7.26 9.33
C GLY A 34 -6.48 -7.20 8.76
N ARG A 35 -6.20 -8.17 7.90
CA ARG A 35 -4.87 -8.32 7.28
C ARG A 35 -5.00 -8.81 5.84
N VAL A 36 -4.10 -8.34 5.00
CA VAL A 36 -3.96 -8.81 3.62
C VAL A 36 -2.48 -8.99 3.29
N ILE A 37 -2.16 -10.01 2.51
CA ILE A 37 -0.81 -10.25 2.00
C ILE A 37 -0.84 -10.03 0.50
N ARG A 38 0.12 -9.26 -0.02
CA ARG A 38 0.29 -9.03 -1.45
C ARG A 38 1.74 -9.23 -1.87
N ARG A 39 1.94 -9.66 -3.11
CA ARG A 39 3.26 -9.72 -3.72
C ARG A 39 3.56 -8.47 -4.53
N PHE A 40 4.75 -7.89 -4.37
CA PHE A 40 5.25 -6.75 -5.15
C PHE A 40 6.61 -7.07 -5.77
N ARG A 41 7.02 -6.31 -6.79
CA ARG A 41 8.42 -6.32 -7.23
C ARG A 41 9.27 -5.55 -6.24
N LEU A 42 10.52 -5.97 -6.07
CA LEU A 42 11.47 -5.25 -5.20
C LEU A 42 11.73 -3.80 -5.67
N GLN A 43 11.65 -3.59 -6.99
CA GLN A 43 11.83 -2.29 -7.63
C GLN A 43 10.56 -1.44 -7.72
N ASP A 44 9.40 -1.95 -7.26
CA ASP A 44 8.20 -1.12 -7.24
C ASP A 44 8.40 0.01 -6.21
N PRO A 45 7.97 1.25 -6.51
CA PRO A 45 8.02 2.34 -5.54
C PRO A 45 7.00 2.12 -4.43
N VAL A 46 7.29 2.60 -3.22
CA VAL A 46 6.34 2.60 -2.10
C VAL A 46 5.04 3.32 -2.46
N ARG A 47 5.08 4.32 -3.35
CA ARG A 47 3.88 4.94 -3.92
C ARG A 47 2.87 3.92 -4.46
N ARG A 48 3.33 2.82 -5.06
CA ARG A 48 2.45 1.79 -5.61
C ARG A 48 1.59 1.12 -4.52
N ILE A 49 2.16 0.91 -3.33
CA ILE A 49 1.46 0.43 -2.15
C ILE A 49 0.41 1.45 -1.71
N TYR A 50 0.81 2.73 -1.57
CA TYR A 50 -0.08 3.81 -1.16
C TYR A 50 -1.29 3.96 -2.08
N GLU A 51 -1.06 4.01 -3.40
CA GLU A 51 -2.13 4.13 -4.39
C GLU A 51 -3.11 2.96 -4.35
N TRP A 52 -2.60 1.73 -4.17
CA TRP A 52 -3.44 0.55 -4.05
C TRP A 52 -4.30 0.57 -2.79
N LEU A 53 -3.71 0.91 -1.63
CA LEU A 53 -4.43 1.00 -0.36
C LEU A 53 -5.49 2.11 -0.39
N LYS A 54 -5.22 3.21 -1.09
CA LYS A 54 -6.18 4.31 -1.29
C LYS A 54 -7.34 3.94 -2.21
N ALA A 55 -7.16 2.97 -3.13
CA ALA A 55 -8.12 2.68 -4.20
C ALA A 55 -9.06 1.49 -3.95
N ALA A 56 -8.69 0.48 -3.15
CA ALA A 56 -9.39 -0.82 -3.26
C ALA A 56 -9.64 -1.67 -1.99
N PRO A 57 -8.81 -1.70 -0.92
CA PRO A 57 -9.06 -2.65 0.17
C PRO A 57 -9.76 -2.10 1.41
N LEU A 58 -10.09 -0.80 1.49
CA LEU A 58 -10.63 -0.18 2.70
C LEU A 58 -12.08 0.28 2.44
N GLU A 59 -12.99 -0.69 2.34
CA GLU A 59 -14.42 -0.44 2.11
C GLU A 59 -14.97 0.53 3.17
N GLY A 60 -15.62 1.62 2.74
CA GLY A 60 -16.12 2.67 3.64
C GLY A 60 -15.06 3.66 4.14
N LYS A 61 -13.82 3.61 3.64
CA LYS A 61 -12.73 4.54 3.97
C LYS A 61 -12.17 5.25 2.72
N GLU A 62 -12.98 5.35 1.68
CA GLU A 62 -12.63 6.05 0.45
C GLU A 62 -12.29 7.52 0.77
N GLY A 63 -11.08 7.95 0.38
CA GLY A 63 -10.62 9.31 0.63
C GLY A 63 -10.10 9.60 2.03
N VAL A 64 -10.24 8.68 2.99
CA VAL A 64 -9.74 8.85 4.36
C VAL A 64 -8.21 8.81 4.36
N ALA A 65 -7.58 9.78 5.03
CA ALA A 65 -6.14 9.79 5.22
C ALA A 65 -5.69 8.61 6.11
N PHE A 66 -4.53 8.05 5.81
CA PHE A 66 -3.93 6.98 6.60
C PHE A 66 -2.41 7.12 6.61
N GLU A 67 -1.79 6.62 7.67
CA GLU A 67 -0.34 6.47 7.81
C GLU A 67 0.09 5.06 7.37
N LEU A 68 1.33 4.98 6.86
CA LEU A 68 1.96 3.72 6.48
C LEU A 68 3.23 3.52 7.31
N LYS A 69 3.19 2.63 8.30
CA LYS A 69 4.32 2.37 9.19
C LYS A 69 4.95 1.02 8.90
N LYS A 70 6.24 1.01 8.58
CA LYS A 70 7.04 -0.22 8.51
C LYS A 70 7.28 -0.76 9.91
N MET A 71 7.00 -2.04 10.13
CA MET A 71 7.24 -2.72 11.39
C MET A 71 8.51 -3.58 11.36
N PRO A 72 9.21 -3.74 12.50
CA PRO A 72 8.91 -3.19 13.83
C PRO A 72 9.45 -1.77 14.08
N GLN A 73 10.21 -1.19 13.15
CA GLN A 73 10.92 0.07 13.38
C GLN A 73 10.00 1.30 13.50
N GLY A 74 8.73 1.19 13.08
CA GLY A 74 7.77 2.29 13.09
C GLY A 74 8.07 3.38 12.07
N GLN A 75 8.93 3.11 11.07
CA GLN A 75 9.32 4.09 10.06
C GLN A 75 8.11 4.47 9.21
N ASP A 76 7.84 5.78 9.11
CA ASP A 76 6.82 6.32 8.21
C ASP A 76 7.28 6.20 6.75
N LEU A 77 6.50 5.47 5.96
CA LEU A 77 6.72 5.19 4.56
C LEU A 77 6.18 6.31 3.65
N LEU A 78 5.31 7.19 4.15
CA LEU A 78 4.84 8.37 3.40
C LEU A 78 5.97 9.35 3.10
N GLY A 79 7.01 9.39 3.95
CA GLY A 79 8.23 10.14 3.67
C GLY A 79 9.13 9.51 2.59
N SER A 80 8.84 8.28 2.16
CA SER A 80 9.68 7.48 1.25
C SER A 80 8.94 6.97 0.01
N LEU A 81 7.90 7.66 -0.45
CA LEU A 81 7.04 7.18 -1.57
C LEU A 81 7.81 6.93 -2.87
N GLU A 82 8.85 7.72 -3.13
CA GLU A 82 9.70 7.59 -4.32
C GLU A 82 10.71 6.43 -4.20
N GLY A 83 10.99 5.98 -2.98
CA GLY A 83 11.90 4.87 -2.72
C GLY A 83 11.27 3.54 -3.12
N THR A 84 12.12 2.60 -3.54
CA THR A 84 11.70 1.25 -3.87
C THR A 84 11.38 0.42 -2.61
N ILE A 85 10.63 -0.66 -2.80
CA ILE A 85 10.35 -1.64 -1.74
C ILE A 85 11.64 -2.24 -1.16
N GLU A 86 12.68 -2.43 -1.99
CA GLU A 86 13.98 -2.89 -1.53
C GLU A 86 14.71 -1.84 -0.68
N GLU A 87 14.83 -0.61 -1.17
CA GLU A 87 15.54 0.49 -0.49
C GLU A 87 14.90 0.84 0.86
N THR A 88 13.57 0.74 0.95
CA THR A 88 12.83 0.95 2.20
C THR A 88 12.82 -0.27 3.12
N GLY A 89 13.44 -1.38 2.69
CA GLY A 89 13.60 -2.60 3.48
C GLY A 89 12.28 -3.29 3.79
N LEU A 90 11.33 -3.27 2.85
CA LEU A 90 10.02 -3.92 2.97
C LEU A 90 10.02 -5.39 2.52
N LYS A 91 11.17 -5.94 2.14
CA LYS A 91 11.32 -7.34 1.75
C LYS A 91 10.88 -8.27 2.89
N GLN A 92 9.84 -9.07 2.65
CA GLN A 92 9.16 -9.91 3.63
C GLN A 92 8.67 -9.16 4.89
N GLY A 93 8.44 -7.85 4.74
CA GLY A 93 8.09 -6.96 5.83
C GLY A 93 6.60 -6.96 6.18
N THR A 94 6.30 -6.24 7.26
CA THR A 94 4.93 -5.90 7.67
C THR A 94 4.75 -4.38 7.62
N VAL A 95 3.64 -3.94 7.04
CA VAL A 95 3.20 -2.55 7.01
C VAL A 95 1.94 -2.44 7.86
N MET A 96 1.95 -1.54 8.84
CA MET A 96 0.74 -1.12 9.56
C MET A 96 0.09 0.03 8.80
N VAL A 97 -1.22 -0.06 8.62
CA VAL A 97 -2.07 0.97 8.02
C VAL A 97 -2.96 1.53 9.14
N GLU A 98 -2.75 2.80 9.48
CA GLU A 98 -3.48 3.47 10.56
C GLU A 98 -4.28 4.63 9.97
N PHE A 99 -5.60 4.63 10.13
CA PHE A 99 -6.43 5.72 9.64
C PHE A 99 -6.28 6.96 10.53
N VAL A 100 -6.14 8.12 9.90
CA VAL A 100 -6.18 9.41 10.57
C VAL A 100 -7.64 9.86 10.55
N ALA A 101 -8.26 10.02 11.72
CA ALA A 101 -9.59 10.61 11.79
C ALA A 101 -9.49 12.10 11.44
N GLU A 102 -10.32 12.58 10.51
CA GLU A 102 -10.62 14.01 10.41
C GLU A 102 -11.52 14.34 11.60
N GLU A 103 -11.10 15.28 12.46
CA GLU A 103 -11.93 15.81 13.56
C GLU A 103 -13.05 16.71 13.04
#